data_AF-A0A9P3PRI7-F1
#
_entry.id   AF-A0A9P3PRI7-F1
#
_cell.length_a   1.000
_cell.length_b   1.000
_cell.length_c   1.000
_cell.angle_alpha   90.00
_cell.angle_beta   90.00
_cell.angle_gamma   90.00
#
_symmetry.space_group_name_H-M   'P 1'
#
loop_
_entity.id
_entity.type
_entity.pdbx_description
1 polymer ?
#
loop_
_entity_poly.entity_id
_entity_poly.type
_entity_poly.pdbx_seq_one_letter_code
_entity_poly.pdbx_strand_id
1 'polypeptide(L)'
;MSSTTVTSTTATLCENCNLRPKYFDGVTTHPYCNKTCANKAKPSPSRQATTSANNCDHCKVRPRYRDPTGFTHPYCGKSCAASHAKSSHKKSTGSTSTKATCQAPGCQKAPYTNPDGSLSDYCSQAHRTIGETICLMCHQAPKRPKSHFCSQACIDDAESTSPVLLEVPKGHVTFKSVEEQFKTSWRHTGKRCPHVRRVYKIISPQANLASYNAYRAAVEARGQFVATGRAPGNENRRWHGTRRECNIGDKGRTTLCTSSNCPMCCIIRTSFDLTKFGSKTGWGRFGKGIYTSSTSSKSDDYASNDCSSKLTAILLNKVVVGRGCKMLNDNTTLTAPPPGFDSVLAEKGGSLNHDELVVYRNDAIRPSFLVMYEH
;
A
#
# COMPACT_ATOMS: atom_id res chain seq x y z
N MET A 1 -54.40 -20.33 28.70
CA MET A 1 -53.41 -20.31 29.79
C MET A 1 -52.13 -19.69 29.24
N SER A 2 -51.77 -18.56 29.85
CA SER A 2 -50.47 -17.86 29.86
C SER A 2 -49.80 -17.46 28.53
N SER A 3 -50.12 -16.23 28.09
CA SER A 3 -49.25 -15.41 27.22
C SER A 3 -48.13 -14.81 28.05
N THR A 4 -46.88 -15.11 27.72
CA THR A 4 -45.69 -14.54 28.38
C THR A 4 -45.24 -13.29 27.62
N THR A 5 -45.43 -12.13 28.25
CA THR A 5 -44.94 -10.83 27.81
C THR A 5 -43.42 -10.75 27.96
N VAL A 6 -42.70 -10.52 26.85
CA VAL A 6 -41.27 -10.18 26.84
C VAL A 6 -41.15 -8.67 27.06
N THR A 7 -40.76 -8.26 28.26
CA THR A 7 -40.52 -6.86 28.61
C THR A 7 -39.22 -6.37 27.96
N SER A 8 -39.30 -5.23 27.27
CA SER A 8 -38.22 -4.63 26.49
C SER A 8 -37.05 -4.11 27.35
N THR A 9 -35.85 -4.63 27.12
CA THR A 9 -34.61 -4.18 27.78
C THR A 9 -33.97 -2.98 27.06
N THR A 10 -34.73 -1.91 26.78
CA THR A 10 -34.23 -0.68 26.15
C THR A 10 -33.81 0.39 27.18
N ALA A 11 -34.12 0.21 28.47
CA ALA A 11 -33.96 1.24 29.49
C ALA A 11 -32.52 1.45 30.01
N THR A 12 -31.56 0.60 29.65
CA THR A 12 -30.21 0.58 30.28
C THR A 12 -29.08 1.13 29.41
N LEU A 13 -29.33 1.53 28.16
CA LEU A 13 -28.29 2.01 27.25
C LEU A 13 -28.09 3.54 27.28
N CYS A 14 -26.87 3.98 26.99
CA CYS A 14 -26.47 5.37 26.97
C CYS A 14 -27.24 6.18 25.93
N GLU A 15 -27.82 7.30 26.36
CA GLU A 15 -28.72 8.13 25.53
C GLU A 15 -28.02 8.87 24.38
N ASN A 16 -26.68 8.96 24.39
CA ASN A 16 -25.92 9.59 23.31
C ASN A 16 -25.39 8.59 22.28
N CYS A 17 -24.97 7.39 22.69
CA CYS A 17 -24.33 6.44 21.76
C CYS A 17 -25.18 5.21 21.47
N ASN A 18 -26.15 4.86 22.31
CA ASN A 18 -27.00 3.66 22.21
C ASN A 18 -26.24 2.33 22.09
N LEU A 19 -24.94 2.30 22.43
CA LEU A 19 -24.05 1.14 22.25
C LEU A 19 -23.57 0.53 23.57
N ARG A 20 -23.62 1.28 24.66
CA ARG A 20 -23.05 0.88 25.96
C ARG A 20 -24.04 1.16 27.09
N PRO A 21 -24.04 0.37 28.17
CA PRO A 21 -24.88 0.65 29.33
C PRO A 21 -24.61 2.04 29.94
N LYS A 22 -25.63 2.60 30.59
CA LYS A 22 -25.57 3.80 31.43
C LYS A 22 -24.56 3.60 32.56
N TYR A 23 -23.81 4.64 32.92
CA TYR A 23 -22.75 4.57 33.92
C TYR A 23 -23.34 4.67 35.35
N PHE A 24 -23.03 3.72 36.23
CA PHE A 24 -23.41 3.77 37.65
C PHE A 24 -22.18 4.11 38.49
N ASP A 25 -22.24 5.17 39.28
CA ASP A 25 -21.11 5.65 40.10
C ASP A 25 -21.06 5.07 41.52
N GLY A 26 -21.92 4.08 41.82
CA GLY A 26 -22.09 3.50 43.14
C GLY A 26 -23.28 4.08 43.92
N VAL A 27 -23.85 5.21 43.45
CA VAL A 27 -24.99 5.86 44.11
C VAL A 27 -26.09 6.21 43.11
N THR A 28 -25.73 6.71 41.91
CA THR A 28 -26.66 7.18 40.88
C THR A 28 -26.33 6.59 39.51
N THR A 29 -27.35 6.22 38.73
CA THR A 29 -27.18 5.82 37.33
C THR A 29 -27.28 7.03 36.42
N HIS A 30 -26.19 7.36 35.74
CA HIS A 30 -26.08 8.49 34.82
C HIS A 30 -26.65 8.13 33.44
N PRO A 31 -27.33 9.06 32.73
CA PRO A 31 -27.94 8.79 31.42
C PRO A 31 -26.93 8.44 30.30
N TYR A 32 -25.63 8.60 30.55
CA TYR A 32 -24.56 8.38 29.58
C TYR A 32 -23.53 7.36 30.06
N CYS A 33 -22.87 6.64 29.13
CA CYS A 33 -21.88 5.61 29.47
C CYS A 33 -20.51 6.17 29.91
N ASN A 34 -20.24 7.46 29.69
CA ASN A 34 -19.02 8.16 30.14
C ASN A 34 -19.14 9.69 29.96
N LYS A 35 -18.16 10.43 30.50
CA LYS A 35 -18.04 11.89 30.40
C LYS A 35 -17.99 12.40 28.95
N THR A 36 -17.43 11.63 28.02
CA THR A 36 -17.37 12.02 26.60
C THR A 36 -18.77 12.05 25.97
N CYS A 37 -19.60 11.05 26.24
CA CYS A 37 -20.99 11.01 25.80
C CYS A 37 -21.83 12.11 26.46
N ALA A 38 -21.61 12.36 27.76
CA ALA A 38 -22.27 13.46 28.47
C ALA A 38 -21.92 14.84 27.88
N ASN A 39 -20.68 15.06 27.45
CA ASN A 39 -20.26 16.33 26.85
C ASN A 39 -20.76 16.53 25.41
N LYS A 40 -20.98 15.44 24.67
CA LYS A 40 -21.55 15.49 23.31
C LYS A 40 -23.06 15.74 23.31
N ALA A 41 -23.75 15.36 24.38
CA ALA A 41 -25.20 15.55 24.54
C ALA A 41 -25.60 16.95 25.04
N LYS A 42 -24.64 17.82 25.38
CA LYS A 42 -24.96 19.20 25.79
C LYS A 42 -25.39 20.02 24.57
N PRO A 43 -26.56 20.69 24.61
CA PRO A 43 -26.96 21.59 23.53
C PRO A 43 -25.99 22.78 23.49
N SER A 44 -25.36 22.98 22.33
CA SER A 44 -24.65 24.21 22.02
C SER A 44 -25.64 25.38 22.01
N PRO A 45 -25.33 26.55 22.61
CA PRO A 45 -26.19 27.70 22.50
C PRO A 45 -26.25 28.16 21.04
N SER A 46 -27.48 28.30 20.56
CA SER A 46 -27.84 28.80 19.24
C SER A 46 -27.12 30.13 18.93
N ARG A 47 -26.37 30.18 17.83
CA ARG A 47 -26.07 31.44 17.15
C ARG A 47 -26.58 31.37 15.72
N GLN A 48 -27.54 32.25 15.47
CA GLN A 48 -28.17 32.54 14.19
C GLN A 48 -27.12 32.81 13.11
N ALA A 49 -27.42 32.33 11.91
CA ALA A 49 -26.69 32.60 10.70
C ALA A 49 -26.91 34.06 10.26
N THR A 50 -25.82 34.82 10.15
CA THR A 50 -25.74 36.02 9.31
C THR A 50 -24.38 36.05 8.60
N THR A 51 -24.46 36.42 7.32
CA THR A 51 -23.44 36.41 6.26
C THR A 51 -22.10 37.05 6.66
N SER A 52 -21.04 36.24 6.74
CA SER A 52 -19.68 36.63 7.13
C SER A 52 -18.82 37.08 5.93
N ALA A 53 -18.99 38.33 5.50
CA ALA A 53 -18.08 38.99 4.55
C ALA A 53 -17.12 40.01 5.21
N ASN A 54 -17.30 40.35 6.50
CA ASN A 54 -16.63 41.49 7.14
C ASN A 54 -15.79 41.18 8.40
N ASN A 55 -15.43 39.91 8.65
CA ASN A 55 -14.63 39.54 9.82
C ASN A 55 -13.12 39.57 9.55
N CYS A 56 -12.35 39.89 10.59
CA CYS A 56 -10.89 39.94 10.61
C CYS A 56 -10.25 38.67 10.06
N ASP A 57 -9.30 38.81 9.15
CA ASP A 57 -8.69 37.67 8.47
C ASP A 57 -7.80 36.81 9.35
N HIS A 58 -7.37 37.35 10.49
CA HIS A 58 -6.57 36.62 11.46
C HIS A 58 -7.43 35.90 12.51
N CYS A 59 -8.26 36.61 13.27
CA CYS A 59 -9.00 36.01 14.38
C CYS A 59 -10.38 35.45 13.99
N LYS A 60 -10.96 35.90 12.87
CA LYS A 60 -12.32 35.55 12.37
C LYS A 60 -13.48 35.81 13.36
N VAL A 61 -13.18 36.34 14.55
CA VAL A 61 -14.13 36.59 15.65
C VAL A 61 -14.61 38.04 15.67
N ARG A 62 -13.75 39.00 15.33
CA ARG A 62 -14.05 40.45 15.37
C ARG A 62 -14.17 41.02 13.96
N PRO A 63 -15.03 42.03 13.72
CA PRO A 63 -15.08 42.72 12.44
C PRO A 63 -13.75 43.39 12.08
N ARG A 64 -13.52 43.57 10.78
CA ARG A 64 -12.39 44.34 10.23
C ARG A 64 -12.39 45.78 10.77
N TYR A 65 -11.20 46.31 11.10
CA TYR A 65 -11.07 47.65 11.64
C TYR A 65 -11.22 48.68 10.52
N ARG A 66 -12.13 49.64 10.67
CA ARG A 66 -12.27 50.79 9.76
C ARG A 66 -11.63 52.00 10.40
N ASP A 67 -10.69 52.62 9.71
CA ASP A 67 -9.99 53.79 10.23
C ASP A 67 -10.78 55.10 9.99
N PRO A 68 -10.35 56.23 10.58
CA PRO A 68 -11.04 57.52 10.43
C PRO A 68 -11.10 58.06 9.00
N THR A 69 -10.27 57.57 8.07
CA THR A 69 -10.34 57.96 6.65
C THR A 69 -11.34 57.11 5.86
N GLY A 70 -11.99 56.14 6.53
CA GLY A 70 -13.01 55.27 5.96
C GLY A 70 -12.45 54.01 5.32
N PHE A 71 -11.15 53.76 5.40
CA PHE A 71 -10.51 52.57 4.85
C PHE A 71 -10.69 51.38 5.81
N THR A 72 -11.10 50.22 5.27
CA THR A 72 -11.35 49.00 6.05
C THR A 72 -10.16 48.06 5.96
N HIS A 73 -9.43 47.91 7.06
CA HIS A 73 -8.26 47.04 7.19
C HIS A 73 -8.69 45.57 7.26
N PRO A 74 -7.95 44.63 6.65
CA PRO A 74 -8.29 43.19 6.66
C PRO A 74 -8.30 42.56 8.06
N TYR A 75 -7.80 43.26 9.09
CA TYR A 75 -7.71 42.78 10.46
C TYR A 75 -8.47 43.69 11.43
N CYS A 76 -8.90 43.14 12.57
CA CYS A 76 -9.64 43.88 13.61
C CYS A 76 -8.76 44.81 14.47
N GLY A 77 -7.46 44.91 14.21
CA GLY A 77 -6.53 45.74 14.98
C GLY A 77 -5.06 45.36 14.77
N LYS A 78 -4.17 46.24 15.24
CA LYS A 78 -2.70 46.12 15.06
C LYS A 78 -2.13 44.80 15.54
N SER A 79 -2.62 44.23 16.65
CA SER A 79 -2.15 42.94 17.17
C SER A 79 -2.46 41.77 16.23
N CYS A 80 -3.64 41.76 15.59
CA CYS A 80 -3.99 40.75 14.59
C CYS A 80 -3.21 40.96 13.29
N ALA A 81 -2.98 42.21 12.87
CA ALA A 81 -2.15 42.53 11.71
C ALA A 81 -0.68 42.10 11.92
N ALA A 82 -0.11 42.36 13.10
CA ALA A 82 1.26 41.96 13.45
C ALA A 82 1.42 40.45 13.61
N SER A 83 0.41 39.77 14.17
CA SER A 83 0.42 38.30 14.29
C SER A 83 0.36 37.63 12.91
N HIS A 84 -0.40 38.20 11.98
CA HIS A 84 -0.42 37.76 10.59
C HIS A 84 0.90 38.08 9.87
N ALA A 85 1.49 39.26 10.06
CA ALA A 85 2.79 39.61 9.46
C ALA A 85 3.94 38.70 9.95
N LYS A 86 3.92 38.27 11.21
CA LYS A 86 4.86 37.28 11.77
C LYS A 86 4.68 35.87 11.20
N SER A 87 3.49 35.52 10.66
CA SER A 87 3.27 34.27 9.93
C SER A 87 3.72 34.31 8.47
N SER A 88 3.95 35.49 7.90
CA SER A 88 4.18 35.69 6.45
C SER A 88 5.66 35.86 6.05
N HIS A 89 6.60 35.76 7.00
CA HIS A 89 8.05 35.82 6.74
C HIS A 89 8.78 34.57 7.24
N LYS A 90 8.32 33.40 6.78
CA LYS A 90 9.14 32.18 6.80
C LYS A 90 9.13 31.54 5.41
N LYS A 91 9.93 32.13 4.51
CA LYS A 91 10.30 31.52 3.23
C LYS A 91 11.50 30.59 3.46
N SER A 92 11.24 29.41 4.03
CA SER A 92 12.07 28.20 3.88
C SER A 92 11.30 26.97 4.39
N THR A 93 11.16 25.99 3.49
CA THR A 93 10.90 24.55 3.73
C THR A 93 9.78 24.18 4.71
N GLY A 94 8.53 24.32 4.25
CA GLY A 94 7.33 23.85 4.95
C GLY A 94 7.23 22.32 5.06
N SER A 95 7.91 21.74 6.05
CA SER A 95 7.49 20.50 6.69
C SER A 95 6.31 20.80 7.61
N THR A 96 5.14 20.28 7.26
CA THR A 96 3.98 20.23 8.15
C THR A 96 4.37 19.39 9.36
N SER A 97 4.63 20.01 10.52
CA SER A 97 4.84 19.30 11.79
C SER A 97 3.49 18.76 12.27
N THR A 98 2.99 17.72 11.59
CA THR A 98 2.43 16.59 12.33
C THR A 98 3.56 16.14 13.25
N LYS A 99 3.39 16.20 14.59
CA LYS A 99 4.38 15.62 15.51
C LYS A 99 4.74 14.24 14.96
N ALA A 100 5.96 14.10 14.44
CA ALA A 100 6.42 12.83 13.91
C ALA A 100 6.16 11.81 15.02
N THR A 101 5.55 10.68 14.68
CA THR A 101 5.19 9.63 15.64
C THR A 101 6.05 8.43 15.31
N CYS A 102 6.45 7.68 16.33
CA CYS A 102 7.26 6.49 16.16
C CYS A 102 6.61 5.54 15.14
N GLN A 103 7.39 5.08 14.16
CA GLN A 103 6.90 4.19 13.10
C GLN A 103 6.74 2.72 13.55
N ALA A 104 7.03 2.39 14.82
CA ALA A 104 6.82 1.04 15.34
C ALA A 104 5.30 0.75 15.44
N PRO A 105 4.84 -0.44 15.00
CA PRO A 105 3.43 -0.79 15.07
C PRO A 105 2.86 -0.60 16.48
N GLY A 106 1.75 0.13 16.60
CA GLY A 106 1.06 0.39 17.87
C GLY A 106 1.69 1.45 18.78
N CYS A 107 2.82 2.06 18.42
CA CYS A 107 3.47 3.08 19.23
C CYS A 107 2.97 4.50 18.91
N GLN A 108 2.66 5.30 19.95
CA GLN A 108 2.25 6.70 19.81
C GLN A 108 3.29 7.69 20.39
N LYS A 109 4.47 7.21 20.80
CA LYS A 109 5.55 8.05 21.34
C LYS A 109 6.18 8.89 20.22
N ALA A 110 6.70 10.07 20.57
CA ALA A 110 7.52 10.86 19.67
C ALA A 110 8.84 10.12 19.36
N PRO A 111 9.37 10.20 18.13
CA PRO A 111 10.68 9.68 17.80
C PRO A 111 11.78 10.36 18.60
N TYR A 112 12.86 9.63 18.84
CA TYR A 112 14.01 10.17 19.57
C TYR A 112 14.85 11.06 18.64
N THR A 113 15.45 12.10 19.19
CA THR A 113 16.42 12.94 18.47
C THR A 113 17.80 12.33 18.62
N ASN A 114 18.46 12.03 17.51
CA ASN A 114 19.84 11.56 17.48
C ASN A 114 20.79 12.65 18.04
N PRO A 115 22.01 12.27 18.49
CA PRO A 115 23.02 13.24 18.94
C PRO A 115 23.37 14.32 17.91
N ASP A 116 23.21 14.03 16.62
CA ASP A 116 23.42 14.96 15.51
C ASP A 116 22.24 15.93 15.24
N GLY A 117 21.20 15.88 16.08
CA GLY A 117 20.00 16.72 15.95
C GLY A 117 18.97 16.19 14.94
N SER A 118 19.23 15.09 14.24
CA SER A 118 18.26 14.46 13.34
C SER A 118 17.18 13.70 14.12
N LEU A 119 15.93 13.78 13.65
CA LEU A 119 14.84 12.98 14.21
C LEU A 119 14.92 11.55 13.67
N SER A 120 14.95 10.58 14.58
CA SER A 120 14.77 9.17 14.22
C SER A 120 13.36 8.91 13.69
N ASP A 121 13.16 7.78 13.02
CA ASP A 121 11.82 7.27 12.70
C ASP A 121 11.17 6.57 13.91
N TYR A 122 11.94 6.30 14.96
CA TYR A 122 11.52 5.49 16.12
C TYR A 122 11.82 6.20 17.43
N CYS A 123 11.11 5.83 18.51
CA CYS A 123 11.35 6.39 19.85
C CYS A 123 12.46 5.67 20.63
N SER A 124 12.96 4.54 20.12
CA SER A 124 14.07 3.76 20.73
C SER A 124 14.70 2.81 19.72
N GLN A 125 15.89 2.29 20.03
CA GLN A 125 16.55 1.26 19.21
C GLN A 125 15.76 -0.07 19.17
N ALA A 126 15.06 -0.41 20.26
CA ALA A 126 14.17 -1.57 20.30
C ALA A 126 13.00 -1.39 19.31
N HIS A 127 12.36 -0.22 19.31
CA HIS A 127 11.28 0.10 18.38
C HIS A 127 11.76 0.20 16.94
N ARG A 128 13.00 0.64 16.71
CA ARG A 128 13.64 0.55 15.41
C ARG A 128 13.78 -0.90 14.95
N THR A 129 14.34 -1.77 15.78
CA THR A 129 14.52 -3.19 15.45
C THR A 129 13.19 -3.87 15.15
N ILE A 130 12.17 -3.61 15.99
CA ILE A 130 10.81 -4.07 15.78
C ILE A 130 10.29 -3.53 14.45
N GLY A 131 10.22 -2.22 14.23
CA GLY A 131 9.68 -1.65 12.99
C GLY A 131 10.40 -2.09 11.72
N GLU A 132 11.72 -2.28 11.78
CA GLU A 132 12.53 -2.71 10.64
C GLU A 132 12.39 -4.20 10.32
N THR A 133 12.06 -5.05 11.31
CA THR A 133 12.08 -6.52 11.12
C THR A 133 10.83 -7.24 11.63
N ILE A 134 9.75 -6.54 11.97
CA ILE A 134 8.55 -7.16 12.54
C ILE A 134 7.98 -8.26 11.63
N CYS A 135 7.52 -9.36 12.23
CA CYS A 135 6.73 -10.38 11.57
C CYS A 135 5.49 -9.76 10.95
N LEU A 136 5.27 -9.98 9.64
CA LEU A 136 4.14 -9.41 8.90
C LEU A 136 2.78 -10.03 9.23
N MET A 137 2.75 -11.14 9.99
CA MET A 137 1.51 -11.78 10.41
C MET A 137 1.09 -11.34 11.81
N CYS A 138 1.89 -11.63 12.83
CA CYS A 138 1.50 -11.37 14.22
C CYS A 138 1.82 -9.95 14.70
N HIS A 139 2.72 -9.23 14.02
CA HIS A 139 3.23 -7.91 14.42
C HIS A 139 3.82 -7.84 15.85
N GLN A 140 4.27 -8.98 16.40
CA GLN A 140 4.75 -9.06 17.80
C GLN A 140 6.25 -9.33 17.94
N ALA A 141 6.83 -10.12 17.04
CA ALA A 141 8.22 -10.53 17.12
C ALA A 141 8.97 -10.27 15.80
N PRO A 142 10.30 -10.10 15.85
CA PRO A 142 11.12 -10.04 14.64
C PRO A 142 10.96 -11.28 13.76
N LYS A 143 10.98 -11.08 12.45
CA LYS A 143 10.98 -12.14 11.45
C LYS A 143 12.28 -12.94 11.50
N ARG A 144 12.21 -14.22 11.13
CA ARG A 144 13.40 -15.08 10.96
C ARG A 144 14.24 -14.61 9.74
N PRO A 145 15.55 -14.93 9.70
CA PRO A 145 16.36 -14.77 8.49
C PRO A 145 15.70 -15.43 7.28
N LYS A 146 15.77 -14.78 6.11
CA LYS A 146 15.15 -15.24 4.85
C LYS A 146 13.62 -15.47 4.89
N SER A 147 12.94 -15.10 5.97
CA SER A 147 11.48 -15.14 6.11
C SER A 147 10.90 -13.73 6.27
N HIS A 148 9.57 -13.63 6.10
CA HIS A 148 8.73 -12.49 6.48
C HIS A 148 8.00 -12.71 7.82
N PHE A 149 8.20 -13.88 8.44
CA PHE A 149 7.48 -14.34 9.62
C PHE A 149 8.43 -14.76 10.75
N CYS A 150 7.98 -14.66 12.00
CA CYS A 150 8.77 -15.02 13.19
C CYS A 150 8.74 -16.52 13.51
N SER A 151 7.75 -17.27 13.04
CA SER A 151 7.52 -18.67 13.37
C SER A 151 6.86 -19.44 12.22
N GLN A 152 6.86 -20.78 12.33
CA GLN A 152 6.08 -21.63 11.43
C GLN A 152 4.58 -21.40 11.63
N ALA A 153 4.11 -21.26 12.88
CA ALA A 153 2.73 -20.89 13.16
C ALA A 153 2.28 -19.62 12.42
N CYS A 154 3.10 -18.56 12.39
CA CYS A 154 2.77 -17.36 11.62
C CYS A 154 2.80 -17.56 10.10
N ILE A 155 3.54 -18.55 9.59
CA ILE A 155 3.48 -18.95 8.18
C ILE A 155 2.15 -19.66 7.94
N ASP A 156 1.82 -20.64 8.76
CA ASP A 156 0.59 -21.44 8.66
C ASP A 156 -0.65 -20.55 8.78
N ASP A 157 -0.67 -19.59 9.71
CA ASP A 157 -1.73 -18.59 9.87
C ASP A 157 -1.89 -17.72 8.61
N ALA A 158 -0.78 -17.25 8.05
CA ALA A 158 -0.80 -16.46 6.83
C ALA A 158 -1.30 -17.28 5.63
N GLU A 159 -0.92 -18.55 5.55
CA GLU A 159 -1.36 -19.46 4.48
C GLU A 159 -2.83 -19.85 4.63
N SER A 160 -3.32 -20.07 5.85
CA SER A 160 -4.73 -20.40 6.13
C SER A 160 -5.70 -19.25 5.77
N THR A 161 -5.20 -18.02 5.78
CA THR A 161 -5.96 -16.82 5.41
C THR A 161 -5.78 -16.43 3.94
N SER A 162 -5.05 -17.22 3.15
CA SER A 162 -4.79 -16.93 1.74
C SER A 162 -6.05 -17.04 0.85
N PRO A 163 -6.15 -16.26 -0.25
CA PRO A 163 -5.23 -15.20 -0.65
C PRO A 163 -5.40 -13.92 0.19
N VAL A 164 -4.30 -13.40 0.73
CA VAL A 164 -4.31 -12.20 1.59
C VAL A 164 -3.17 -11.24 1.26
N LEU A 165 -3.44 -9.95 1.47
CA LEU A 165 -2.44 -8.87 1.45
C LEU A 165 -2.02 -8.52 2.88
N LEU A 166 -0.76 -8.76 3.21
CA LEU A 166 -0.16 -8.29 4.46
C LEU A 166 0.55 -6.96 4.19
N GLU A 167 0.11 -5.88 4.84
CA GLU A 167 0.78 -4.58 4.71
C GLU A 167 2.21 -4.67 5.24
N VAL A 168 3.17 -4.20 4.44
CA VAL A 168 4.57 -4.11 4.84
C VAL A 168 4.81 -2.70 5.39
N PRO A 169 5.15 -2.54 6.68
CA PRO A 169 5.38 -1.21 7.25
C PRO A 169 6.48 -0.45 6.50
N LYS A 170 6.33 0.86 6.35
CA LYS A 170 7.27 1.71 5.58
C LYS A 170 8.73 1.59 6.05
N GLY A 171 8.93 1.52 7.37
CA GLY A 171 10.25 1.34 7.96
C GLY A 171 10.83 -0.08 7.82
N HIS A 172 10.04 -1.07 7.42
CA HIS A 172 10.44 -2.47 7.37
C HIS A 172 11.46 -2.74 6.24
N VAL A 173 12.44 -3.63 6.49
CA VAL A 173 13.50 -3.97 5.51
C VAL A 173 12.95 -4.51 4.19
N THR A 174 11.79 -5.19 4.22
CA THR A 174 11.13 -5.64 3.00
C THR A 174 10.55 -4.48 2.19
N PHE A 175 10.00 -3.45 2.85
CA PHE A 175 9.52 -2.25 2.15
C PHE A 175 10.70 -1.57 1.47
N LYS A 176 11.77 -1.30 2.22
CA LYS A 176 13.01 -0.67 1.70
C LYS A 176 13.57 -1.45 0.51
N SER A 177 13.65 -2.79 0.60
CA SER A 177 14.12 -3.63 -0.51
C SER A 177 13.26 -3.53 -1.77
N VAL A 178 11.93 -3.55 -1.62
CA VAL A 178 11.00 -3.47 -2.75
C VAL A 178 10.99 -2.07 -3.37
N GLU A 179 11.00 -1.04 -2.53
CA GLU A 179 11.08 0.37 -2.96
C GLU A 179 12.40 0.65 -3.69
N GLU A 180 13.53 0.18 -3.16
CA GLU A 180 14.83 0.35 -3.80
C GLU A 180 14.86 -0.37 -5.16
N GLN A 181 14.34 -1.59 -5.23
CA GLN A 181 14.21 -2.31 -6.50
C GLN A 181 13.34 -1.53 -7.49
N PHE A 182 12.24 -0.92 -7.03
CA PHE A 182 11.35 -0.12 -7.87
C PHE A 182 12.08 1.11 -8.44
N LYS A 183 12.79 1.85 -7.60
CA LYS A 183 13.54 3.06 -7.97
C LYS A 183 14.70 2.76 -8.91
N THR A 184 15.53 1.78 -8.56
CA THR A 184 16.72 1.38 -9.36
C THR A 184 16.35 0.78 -10.71
N SER A 185 15.13 0.24 -10.84
CA SER A 185 14.60 -0.25 -12.12
C SER A 185 13.73 0.75 -12.87
N TRP A 186 13.59 1.98 -12.38
CA TRP A 186 12.90 3.06 -13.10
C TRP A 186 13.85 3.71 -14.10
N ARG A 187 13.85 3.22 -15.35
CA ARG A 187 14.95 3.47 -16.31
C ARG A 187 14.52 4.17 -17.61
N HIS A 188 13.26 4.56 -17.73
CA HIS A 188 12.80 5.36 -18.88
C HIS A 188 13.29 6.80 -18.73
N THR A 189 14.11 7.24 -19.69
CA THR A 189 14.59 8.62 -19.78
C THR A 189 13.42 9.59 -19.84
N GLY A 190 13.50 10.70 -19.10
CA GLY A 190 12.46 11.74 -19.06
C GLY A 190 11.23 11.41 -18.22
N LYS A 191 11.07 10.17 -17.74
CA LYS A 191 9.95 9.77 -16.88
C LYS A 191 10.33 9.93 -15.41
N ARG A 192 9.73 10.90 -14.70
CA ARG A 192 9.97 11.09 -13.26
C ARG A 192 9.60 9.81 -12.49
N CYS A 193 10.53 9.34 -11.64
CA CYS A 193 10.26 8.20 -10.76
C CYS A 193 9.22 8.57 -9.70
N PRO A 194 8.09 7.85 -9.61
CA PRO A 194 7.05 8.12 -8.62
C PRO A 194 7.48 7.68 -7.23
N HIS A 195 6.77 8.16 -6.21
CA HIS A 195 7.01 7.81 -4.82
C HIS A 195 6.23 6.54 -4.45
N VAL A 196 6.93 5.52 -3.96
CA VAL A 196 6.28 4.34 -3.37
C VAL A 196 5.60 4.75 -2.06
N ARG A 197 4.30 4.50 -1.98
CA ARG A 197 3.47 4.85 -0.84
C ARG A 197 3.14 3.66 0.04
N ARG A 198 2.90 2.48 -0.56
CA ARG A 198 2.59 1.24 0.16
C ARG A 198 3.19 0.03 -0.55
N VAL A 199 3.54 -0.98 0.24
CA VAL A 199 3.94 -2.30 -0.24
C VAL A 199 3.14 -3.32 0.55
N TYR A 200 2.56 -4.29 -0.15
CA TYR A 200 1.88 -5.42 0.47
C TYR A 200 2.57 -6.70 0.06
N LYS A 201 2.81 -7.59 1.03
CA LYS A 201 3.21 -8.96 0.76
C LYS A 201 1.98 -9.77 0.38
N ILE A 202 2.04 -10.39 -0.79
CA ILE A 202 0.97 -11.27 -1.28
C ILE A 202 1.23 -12.68 -0.74
N ILE A 203 0.25 -13.22 -0.03
CA ILE A 203 0.20 -14.64 0.35
C ILE A 203 -0.73 -15.34 -0.63
N SER A 204 -0.15 -16.22 -1.43
CA SER A 204 -0.85 -16.95 -2.50
C SER A 204 -1.50 -18.22 -1.92
N PRO A 205 -2.60 -18.71 -2.51
CA PRO A 205 -3.17 -20.01 -2.13
C PRO A 205 -2.14 -21.13 -2.22
N GLN A 206 -2.23 -22.10 -1.30
CA GLN A 206 -1.25 -23.18 -1.18
C GLN A 206 -1.13 -24.01 -2.47
N ALA A 207 -2.25 -24.29 -3.14
CA ALA A 207 -2.26 -24.99 -4.43
C ALA A 207 -1.42 -24.27 -5.49
N ASN A 208 -1.59 -22.96 -5.63
CA ASN A 208 -0.83 -22.14 -6.58
C ASN A 208 0.66 -22.12 -6.23
N LEU A 209 0.98 -22.06 -4.93
CA LEU A 209 2.35 -22.11 -4.47
C LEU A 209 3.01 -23.48 -4.72
N ALA A 210 2.26 -24.56 -4.53
CA ALA A 210 2.73 -25.92 -4.80
C ALA A 210 3.05 -26.11 -6.29
N SER A 211 2.16 -25.71 -7.20
CA SER A 211 2.41 -25.78 -8.64
C SER A 211 3.64 -24.96 -9.05
N TYR A 212 3.77 -23.73 -8.54
CA TYR A 212 4.94 -22.88 -8.78
C TYR A 212 6.25 -23.52 -8.28
N ASN A 213 6.23 -24.08 -7.06
CA ASN A 213 7.42 -24.69 -6.47
C ASN A 213 7.81 -25.99 -7.19
N ALA A 214 6.84 -26.79 -7.62
CA ALA A 214 7.08 -28.00 -8.42
C ALA A 214 7.71 -27.64 -9.77
N TYR A 215 7.18 -26.62 -10.46
CA TYR A 215 7.77 -26.13 -11.71
C TYR A 215 9.21 -25.62 -11.50
N ARG A 216 9.43 -24.80 -10.46
CA ARG A 216 10.77 -24.30 -10.11
C ARG A 216 11.75 -25.42 -9.82
N ALA A 217 11.34 -26.45 -9.08
CA ALA A 217 12.17 -27.61 -8.78
C ALA A 217 12.50 -28.42 -10.06
N ALA A 218 11.52 -28.61 -10.94
CA ALA A 218 11.76 -29.27 -12.23
C ALA A 218 12.72 -28.48 -13.13
N VAL A 219 12.64 -27.15 -13.14
CA VAL A 219 13.57 -26.27 -13.87
C VAL A 219 14.97 -26.34 -13.27
N GLU A 220 15.08 -26.35 -11.95
CA GLU A 220 16.36 -26.53 -11.27
C GLU A 220 16.99 -27.89 -11.59
N ALA A 221 16.22 -28.98 -11.53
CA ALA A 221 16.72 -30.32 -11.79
C ALA A 221 17.38 -30.46 -13.17
N ARG A 222 16.80 -29.84 -14.21
CA ARG A 222 17.34 -29.86 -15.58
C ARG A 222 18.41 -28.80 -15.85
N GLY A 223 18.41 -27.70 -15.11
CA GLY A 223 19.25 -26.52 -15.40
C GLY A 223 20.43 -26.32 -14.45
N GLN A 224 20.40 -26.93 -13.26
CA GLN A 224 21.46 -26.88 -12.24
C GLN A 224 21.94 -25.44 -11.94
N PHE A 225 21.00 -24.50 -11.77
CA PHE A 225 21.31 -23.07 -11.64
C PHE A 225 21.99 -22.74 -10.32
N VAL A 226 21.67 -23.47 -9.24
CA VAL A 226 22.31 -23.29 -7.92
C VAL A 226 23.81 -23.54 -8.00
N ALA A 227 24.23 -24.56 -8.76
CA ALA A 227 25.65 -24.87 -8.97
C ALA A 227 26.42 -23.72 -9.65
N THR A 228 25.71 -22.80 -10.33
CA THR A 228 26.28 -21.61 -10.97
C THR A 228 26.08 -20.31 -10.16
N GLY A 229 25.72 -20.44 -8.88
CA GLY A 229 25.53 -19.29 -7.98
C GLY A 229 24.21 -18.52 -8.19
N ARG A 230 23.23 -19.10 -8.89
CA ARG A 230 21.91 -18.51 -9.10
C ARG A 230 20.88 -19.09 -8.13
N ALA A 231 19.73 -18.42 -8.01
CA ALA A 231 18.60 -18.97 -7.26
C ALA A 231 18.05 -20.24 -7.96
N PRO A 232 17.44 -21.18 -7.22
CA PRO A 232 16.82 -22.37 -7.80
C PRO A 232 15.85 -22.03 -8.93
N GLY A 233 16.02 -22.68 -10.08
CA GLY A 233 15.25 -22.45 -11.30
C GLY A 233 15.56 -21.13 -12.01
N ASN A 234 16.69 -20.49 -11.66
CA ASN A 234 17.00 -19.11 -12.03
C ASN A 234 15.82 -18.16 -11.69
N GLU A 235 15.26 -18.31 -10.49
CA GLU A 235 14.15 -17.47 -10.02
C GLU A 235 14.60 -16.00 -9.91
N ASN A 236 13.85 -15.11 -10.56
CA ASN A 236 14.11 -13.68 -10.57
C ASN A 236 12.84 -12.88 -10.24
N ARG A 237 13.03 -11.69 -9.68
CA ARG A 237 11.93 -10.74 -9.49
C ARG A 237 11.68 -9.91 -10.74
N ARG A 238 10.42 -9.78 -11.16
CA ARG A 238 10.01 -8.99 -12.34
C ARG A 238 8.72 -8.23 -12.11
N TRP A 239 8.64 -7.05 -12.72
CA TRP A 239 7.50 -6.15 -12.66
C TRP A 239 6.42 -6.56 -13.68
N HIS A 240 5.17 -6.36 -13.30
CA HIS A 240 4.01 -6.50 -14.17
C HIS A 240 2.99 -5.42 -13.83
N GLY A 241 2.70 -4.54 -14.78
CA GLY A 241 1.60 -3.59 -14.69
C GLY A 241 0.35 -4.15 -15.32
N THR A 242 -0.80 -3.89 -14.70
CA THR A 242 -2.09 -4.34 -15.20
C THR A 242 -3.18 -3.39 -14.75
N ARG A 243 -4.40 -3.61 -15.26
CA ARG A 243 -5.58 -2.82 -14.93
C ARG A 243 -6.10 -3.18 -13.55
N ARG A 244 -6.37 -2.15 -12.73
CA ARG A 244 -6.96 -2.23 -11.40
C ARG A 244 -8.34 -1.56 -11.41
N GLU A 245 -9.39 -2.36 -11.27
CA GLU A 245 -10.78 -1.89 -11.31
C GLU A 245 -11.25 -1.33 -9.94
N CYS A 246 -10.66 -1.80 -8.84
CA CYS A 246 -11.10 -1.47 -7.48
C CYS A 246 -9.98 -0.83 -6.65
N ASN A 247 -10.31 -0.33 -5.45
CA ASN A 247 -9.33 0.33 -4.56
C ASN A 247 -8.38 -0.62 -3.80
N ILE A 248 -8.12 -1.85 -4.30
CA ILE A 248 -7.20 -2.79 -3.65
C ILE A 248 -5.80 -2.15 -3.50
N GLY A 249 -5.24 -2.20 -2.29
CA GLY A 249 -3.96 -1.59 -1.94
C GLY A 249 -4.05 -0.14 -1.43
N ASP A 250 -5.21 0.53 -1.56
CA ASP A 250 -5.41 1.82 -0.88
C ASP A 250 -5.43 1.63 0.64
N LYS A 251 -5.29 2.72 1.42
CA LYS A 251 -5.21 2.63 2.89
C LYS A 251 -6.43 1.88 3.45
N GLY A 252 -6.19 0.78 4.15
CA GLY A 252 -7.24 -0.05 4.74
C GLY A 252 -8.07 -0.85 3.72
N ARG A 253 -7.66 -0.89 2.45
CA ARG A 253 -8.35 -1.65 1.39
C ARG A 253 -7.50 -2.85 0.98
N THR A 254 -7.61 -3.94 1.72
CA THR A 254 -6.87 -5.19 1.49
C THR A 254 -7.73 -6.35 1.01
N THR A 255 -9.05 -6.20 1.02
CA THR A 255 -10.00 -7.21 0.53
C THR A 255 -10.06 -7.19 -1.01
N LEU A 256 -9.83 -8.35 -1.63
CA LEU A 256 -9.93 -8.53 -3.08
C LEU A 256 -11.39 -8.43 -3.53
N CYS A 257 -11.65 -7.75 -4.64
CA CYS A 257 -12.96 -7.83 -5.28
C CYS A 257 -13.12 -9.18 -6.02
N THR A 258 -14.37 -9.57 -6.27
CA THR A 258 -14.72 -10.81 -6.99
C THR A 258 -14.90 -10.62 -8.50
N SER A 259 -14.78 -9.38 -9.00
CA SER A 259 -14.93 -9.06 -10.43
C SER A 259 -13.90 -9.82 -11.27
N SER A 260 -14.39 -10.57 -12.26
CA SER A 260 -13.54 -11.17 -13.30
C SER A 260 -12.89 -10.11 -14.21
N ASN A 261 -13.41 -8.88 -14.19
CA ASN A 261 -12.93 -7.76 -14.97
C ASN A 261 -11.84 -6.95 -14.25
N CYS A 262 -11.40 -7.39 -13.06
CA CYS A 262 -10.29 -6.78 -12.32
C CYS A 262 -9.02 -7.66 -12.41
N PRO A 263 -8.19 -7.52 -13.46
CA PRO A 263 -6.97 -8.29 -13.62
C PRO A 263 -6.07 -8.29 -12.38
N MET A 264 -5.94 -7.15 -11.71
CA MET A 264 -5.18 -7.03 -10.46
C MET A 264 -5.67 -8.02 -9.39
N CYS A 265 -6.97 -8.04 -9.09
CA CYS A 265 -7.53 -8.95 -8.08
C CYS A 265 -7.51 -10.40 -8.56
N CYS A 266 -7.77 -10.66 -9.84
CA CYS A 266 -7.67 -12.00 -10.43
C CYS A 266 -6.26 -12.57 -10.28
N ILE A 267 -5.21 -11.81 -10.63
CA ILE A 267 -3.83 -12.25 -10.49
C ILE A 267 -3.47 -12.51 -9.03
N ILE A 268 -3.86 -11.63 -8.10
CA ILE A 268 -3.58 -11.84 -6.67
C ILE A 268 -4.30 -13.09 -6.14
N ARG A 269 -5.55 -13.32 -6.57
CA ARG A 269 -6.41 -14.41 -6.10
C ARG A 269 -5.99 -15.77 -6.66
N THR A 270 -5.73 -15.86 -7.96
CA THR A 270 -5.55 -17.13 -8.68
C THR A 270 -4.23 -17.23 -9.46
N SER A 271 -3.29 -16.31 -9.27
CA SER A 271 -2.08 -16.17 -10.10
C SER A 271 -2.39 -15.79 -11.55
N PHE A 272 -1.34 -15.77 -12.37
CA PHE A 272 -1.41 -15.47 -13.80
C PHE A 272 -2.07 -16.60 -14.58
N ASP A 273 -2.76 -16.21 -15.65
CA ASP A 273 -3.43 -17.15 -16.54
C ASP A 273 -3.20 -16.75 -18.01
N LEU A 274 -2.54 -17.63 -18.77
CA LEU A 274 -2.30 -17.50 -20.20
C LEU A 274 -3.59 -17.41 -21.03
N THR A 275 -4.73 -17.86 -20.54
CA THR A 275 -6.02 -17.63 -21.24
C THR A 275 -6.37 -16.14 -21.31
N LYS A 276 -5.76 -15.31 -20.45
CA LYS A 276 -5.93 -13.85 -20.42
C LYS A 276 -4.94 -13.09 -21.29
N PHE A 277 -4.00 -13.78 -21.96
CA PHE A 277 -3.11 -13.14 -22.93
C PHE A 277 -3.91 -12.35 -23.98
N GLY A 278 -3.39 -11.19 -24.39
CA GLY A 278 -4.00 -10.36 -25.42
C GLY A 278 -5.25 -9.58 -24.95
N SER A 279 -5.76 -9.78 -23.73
CA SER A 279 -7.00 -9.09 -23.28
C SER A 279 -6.89 -7.56 -23.26
N LYS A 280 -5.67 -7.00 -23.20
CA LYS A 280 -5.43 -5.54 -23.25
C LYS A 280 -4.99 -5.05 -24.63
N THR A 281 -4.11 -5.80 -25.30
CA THR A 281 -3.41 -5.34 -26.51
C THR A 281 -3.79 -6.12 -27.77
N GLY A 282 -4.44 -7.27 -27.66
CA GLY A 282 -4.72 -8.20 -28.76
C GLY A 282 -3.52 -9.00 -29.27
N TRP A 283 -2.30 -8.58 -28.95
CA TRP A 283 -1.06 -9.22 -29.41
C TRP A 283 0.10 -9.01 -28.43
N GLY A 284 1.22 -9.68 -28.67
CA GLY A 284 2.48 -9.51 -27.95
C GLY A 284 3.67 -9.87 -28.84
N ARG A 285 4.81 -9.18 -28.64
CA ARG A 285 6.01 -9.31 -29.49
C ARG A 285 6.57 -10.72 -29.59
N PHE A 286 6.33 -11.54 -28.57
CA PHE A 286 6.77 -12.93 -28.47
C PHE A 286 5.56 -13.86 -28.29
N GLY A 287 4.44 -13.55 -28.96
CA GLY A 287 3.23 -14.36 -28.99
C GLY A 287 2.57 -14.58 -27.63
N LYS A 288 1.85 -15.70 -27.48
CA LYS A 288 0.97 -16.01 -26.35
C LYS A 288 1.76 -16.39 -25.09
N GLY A 289 2.19 -15.38 -24.34
CA GLY A 289 2.95 -15.54 -23.11
C GLY A 289 2.52 -14.60 -21.99
N ILE A 290 3.11 -14.76 -20.81
CA ILE A 290 3.00 -13.83 -19.68
C ILE A 290 4.20 -12.90 -19.71
N TYR A 291 3.93 -11.61 -19.89
CA TYR A 291 4.94 -10.58 -20.08
C TYR A 291 5.25 -9.88 -18.77
N THR A 292 6.53 -9.79 -18.45
CA THR A 292 7.06 -9.07 -17.31
C THR A 292 8.32 -8.30 -17.72
N SER A 293 8.79 -7.39 -16.88
CA SER A 293 10.02 -6.62 -17.16
C SER A 293 10.90 -6.52 -15.93
N SER A 294 12.21 -6.42 -16.13
CA SER A 294 13.14 -6.01 -15.07
C SER A 294 13.11 -4.49 -14.85
N THR A 295 12.47 -3.74 -15.75
CA THR A 295 12.31 -2.28 -15.71
C THR A 295 10.92 -1.89 -15.21
N SER A 296 10.84 -1.26 -14.03
CA SER A 296 9.57 -0.85 -13.41
C SER A 296 8.83 0.18 -14.25
N SER A 297 9.55 1.15 -14.82
CA SER A 297 8.97 2.21 -15.66
C SER A 297 8.35 1.71 -16.96
N LYS A 298 8.76 0.53 -17.46
CA LYS A 298 8.18 -0.17 -18.61
C LYS A 298 6.89 -0.87 -18.23
N SER A 299 6.88 -1.54 -17.08
CA SER A 299 5.67 -2.18 -16.56
C SER A 299 4.61 -1.14 -16.16
N ASP A 300 5.03 0.05 -15.71
CA ASP A 300 4.13 1.17 -15.43
C ASP A 300 3.29 1.59 -16.64
N ASP A 301 3.81 1.51 -17.87
CA ASP A 301 3.04 1.82 -19.09
C ASP A 301 1.80 0.91 -19.27
N TYR A 302 1.78 -0.23 -18.57
CA TYR A 302 0.65 -1.16 -18.56
C TYR A 302 -0.23 -1.06 -17.31
N ALA A 303 0.19 -0.29 -16.30
CA ALA A 303 -0.59 -0.06 -15.08
C ALA A 303 -1.67 1.01 -15.33
N SER A 304 -2.91 0.71 -14.95
CA SER A 304 -4.01 1.67 -15.06
C SER A 304 -5.08 1.43 -13.99
N ASN A 305 -5.80 2.48 -13.61
CA ASN A 305 -6.91 2.40 -12.66
C ASN A 305 -8.23 2.75 -13.35
N ASP A 306 -9.27 1.97 -13.09
CA ASP A 306 -10.65 2.38 -13.41
C ASP A 306 -11.34 2.99 -12.19
N CYS A 307 -10.79 2.76 -10.98
CA CYS A 307 -11.30 3.34 -9.75
C CYS A 307 -10.75 4.76 -9.51
N SER A 308 -11.51 5.57 -8.77
CA SER A 308 -11.01 6.83 -8.24
C SER A 308 -9.98 6.58 -7.14
N SER A 309 -8.70 6.70 -7.49
CA SER A 309 -7.56 6.59 -6.57
C SER A 309 -6.39 7.40 -7.11
N LYS A 310 -5.67 8.09 -6.22
CA LYS A 310 -4.43 8.80 -6.57
C LYS A 310 -3.22 7.86 -6.70
N LEU A 311 -3.37 6.61 -6.27
CA LEU A 311 -2.30 5.63 -6.29
C LEU A 311 -2.41 4.75 -7.53
N THR A 312 -1.31 4.53 -8.21
CA THR A 312 -1.16 3.48 -9.22
C THR A 312 -0.66 2.20 -8.56
N ALA A 313 -1.01 1.05 -9.14
CA ALA A 313 -0.68 -0.27 -8.62
C ALA A 313 0.16 -1.07 -9.62
N ILE A 314 1.23 -1.69 -9.14
CA ILE A 314 2.09 -2.59 -9.93
C ILE A 314 2.44 -3.84 -9.11
N LEU A 315 2.59 -4.97 -9.79
CA LEU A 315 2.98 -6.23 -9.17
C LEU A 315 4.48 -6.46 -9.30
N LEU A 316 5.11 -6.89 -8.21
CA LEU A 316 6.45 -7.49 -8.21
C LEU A 316 6.29 -9.00 -8.02
N ASN A 317 6.71 -9.74 -9.03
CA ASN A 317 6.47 -11.17 -9.16
C ASN A 317 7.75 -11.95 -8.94
N LYS A 318 7.63 -13.22 -8.56
CA LYS A 318 8.71 -14.20 -8.68
C LYS A 318 8.49 -14.97 -9.98
N VAL A 319 9.50 -15.01 -10.83
CA VAL A 319 9.45 -15.66 -12.14
C VAL A 319 10.59 -16.67 -12.22
N VAL A 320 10.26 -17.91 -12.55
CA VAL A 320 11.22 -18.97 -12.84
C VAL A 320 11.71 -18.76 -14.27
N VAL A 321 12.86 -18.09 -14.42
CA VAL A 321 13.41 -17.75 -15.74
C VAL A 321 13.96 -18.98 -16.44
N GLY A 322 14.52 -19.93 -15.68
CA GLY A 322 15.25 -21.06 -16.22
C GLY A 322 16.35 -20.63 -17.21
N ARG A 323 16.50 -21.40 -18.30
CA ARG A 323 17.34 -21.05 -19.43
C ARG A 323 16.56 -20.10 -20.34
N GLY A 324 16.92 -18.81 -20.33
CA GLY A 324 16.25 -17.81 -21.15
C GLY A 324 16.83 -17.72 -22.58
N CYS A 325 15.96 -17.74 -23.58
CA CYS A 325 16.32 -17.53 -24.98
C CYS A 325 16.41 -16.04 -25.26
N LYS A 326 17.62 -15.53 -25.53
CA LYS A 326 17.81 -14.12 -25.89
C LYS A 326 17.28 -13.87 -27.29
N MET A 327 16.41 -12.87 -27.44
CA MET A 327 15.84 -12.48 -28.72
C MET A 327 15.94 -10.96 -28.89
N LEU A 328 16.26 -10.55 -30.12
CA LEU A 328 16.43 -9.14 -30.52
C LEU A 328 15.36 -8.66 -31.52
N ASN A 329 14.58 -9.59 -32.05
CA ASN A 329 13.52 -9.33 -33.02
C ASN A 329 12.23 -9.99 -32.56
N ASP A 330 11.11 -9.39 -32.92
CA ASP A 330 9.78 -9.90 -32.62
C ASP A 330 9.57 -11.29 -33.24
N ASN A 331 8.87 -12.16 -32.51
CA ASN A 331 8.31 -13.40 -33.04
C ASN A 331 6.91 -13.60 -32.43
N THR A 332 5.92 -13.01 -33.07
CA THR A 332 4.53 -12.98 -32.60
C THR A 332 3.84 -14.35 -32.66
N THR A 333 4.46 -15.35 -33.28
CA THR A 333 3.89 -16.70 -33.45
C THR A 333 4.15 -17.64 -32.27
N LEU A 334 5.01 -17.24 -31.33
CA LEU A 334 5.40 -18.10 -30.21
C LEU A 334 4.21 -18.41 -29.30
N THR A 335 4.09 -19.69 -28.94
CA THR A 335 3.13 -20.19 -27.94
C THR A 335 3.83 -20.98 -26.82
N ALA A 336 5.14 -21.13 -26.94
CA ALA A 336 6.04 -21.82 -26.02
C ALA A 336 7.44 -21.19 -26.16
N PRO A 337 8.35 -21.36 -25.18
CA PRO A 337 9.74 -20.95 -25.37
C PRO A 337 10.38 -21.78 -26.51
N PRO A 338 11.38 -21.23 -27.22
CA PRO A 338 12.15 -22.00 -28.20
C PRO A 338 12.72 -23.31 -27.61
N PRO A 339 12.91 -24.37 -28.41
CA PRO A 339 13.42 -25.65 -27.93
C PRO A 339 14.71 -25.51 -27.10
N GLY A 340 14.72 -26.17 -25.93
CA GLY A 340 15.85 -26.12 -24.99
C GLY A 340 15.85 -24.91 -24.04
N PHE A 341 14.86 -24.02 -24.11
CA PHE A 341 14.71 -22.86 -23.23
C PHE A 341 13.43 -22.94 -22.39
N ASP A 342 13.39 -22.19 -21.29
CA ASP A 342 12.25 -22.10 -20.36
C ASP A 342 11.50 -20.75 -20.49
N SER A 343 12.14 -19.74 -21.10
CA SER A 343 11.61 -18.39 -21.26
C SER A 343 12.23 -17.66 -22.45
N VAL A 344 11.66 -16.52 -22.83
CA VAL A 344 12.26 -15.57 -23.77
C VAL A 344 12.73 -14.31 -23.03
N LEU A 345 13.96 -13.89 -23.33
CA LEU A 345 14.60 -12.66 -22.85
C LEU A 345 14.73 -11.69 -24.02
N ALA A 346 13.79 -10.75 -24.10
CA ALA A 346 13.85 -9.66 -25.06
C ALA A 346 14.85 -8.63 -24.56
N GLU A 347 16.01 -8.53 -25.22
CA GLU A 347 17.06 -7.57 -24.86
C GLU A 347 16.94 -6.31 -25.74
N LYS A 348 17.34 -5.15 -25.20
CA LYS A 348 17.37 -3.91 -25.99
C LYS A 348 18.30 -4.09 -27.19
N GLY A 349 17.83 -3.72 -28.37
CA GLY A 349 18.54 -3.93 -29.65
C GLY A 349 17.57 -4.40 -30.74
N GLY A 350 17.95 -4.24 -32.01
CA GLY A 350 17.05 -4.54 -33.13
C GLY A 350 15.77 -3.69 -33.08
N SER A 351 14.60 -4.35 -33.01
CA SER A 351 13.28 -3.70 -32.92
C SER A 351 12.84 -3.36 -31.48
N LEU A 352 13.68 -3.64 -30.47
CA LEU A 352 13.29 -3.64 -29.06
C LEU A 352 13.89 -2.45 -28.29
N ASN A 353 13.00 -1.62 -27.75
CA ASN A 353 13.37 -0.42 -26.97
C ASN A 353 13.52 -0.69 -25.46
N HIS A 354 12.94 -1.77 -24.95
CA HIS A 354 12.87 -2.10 -23.52
C HIS A 354 12.97 -3.60 -23.31
N ASP A 355 13.40 -4.01 -22.11
CA ASP A 355 13.49 -5.42 -21.77
C ASP A 355 12.13 -6.03 -21.45
N GLU A 356 11.90 -7.24 -21.94
CA GLU A 356 10.76 -8.07 -21.60
C GLU A 356 11.25 -9.50 -21.28
N LEU A 357 10.71 -10.08 -20.22
CA LEU A 357 10.80 -11.50 -19.93
C LEU A 357 9.42 -12.11 -20.18
N VAL A 358 9.39 -13.12 -21.05
CA VAL A 358 8.16 -13.83 -21.40
C VAL A 358 8.27 -15.29 -20.98
N VAL A 359 7.30 -15.74 -20.17
CA VAL A 359 7.12 -17.15 -19.81
C VAL A 359 5.82 -17.69 -20.39
N TYR A 360 5.80 -18.98 -20.72
CA TYR A 360 4.70 -19.61 -21.45
C TYR A 360 3.99 -20.68 -20.62
N ARG A 361 4.08 -20.56 -19.29
CA ARG A 361 3.31 -21.40 -18.36
C ARG A 361 2.85 -20.61 -17.14
N ASN A 362 1.64 -20.90 -16.66
CA ASN A 362 1.05 -20.24 -15.48
C ASN A 362 1.86 -20.53 -14.20
N ASP A 363 2.46 -21.71 -14.10
CA ASP A 363 3.29 -22.15 -12.97
C ASP A 363 4.71 -21.55 -12.97
N ALA A 364 5.14 -20.89 -14.05
CA ALA A 364 6.43 -20.22 -14.13
C ALA A 364 6.49 -18.88 -13.38
N ILE A 365 5.36 -18.39 -12.87
CA ILE A 365 5.26 -17.07 -12.25
C ILE A 365 4.24 -17.05 -11.12
N ARG A 366 4.54 -16.28 -10.07
CA ARG A 366 3.58 -15.94 -9.02
C ARG A 366 3.71 -14.48 -8.57
N PRO A 367 2.60 -13.82 -8.21
CA PRO A 367 2.67 -12.51 -7.59
C PRO A 367 3.28 -12.63 -6.18
N SER A 368 4.19 -11.70 -5.84
CA SER A 368 4.88 -11.70 -4.54
C SER A 368 4.62 -10.44 -3.73
N PHE A 369 4.56 -9.28 -4.38
CA PHE A 369 4.20 -8.01 -3.75
C PHE A 369 3.27 -7.18 -4.64
N LEU A 370 2.38 -6.43 -4.00
CA LEU A 370 1.64 -5.33 -4.60
C LEU A 370 2.30 -4.03 -4.15
N VAL A 371 2.67 -3.17 -5.09
CA VAL A 371 3.31 -1.88 -4.83
C VAL A 371 2.37 -0.77 -5.28
N MET A 372 2.09 0.15 -4.35
CA MET A 372 1.26 1.31 -4.59
C MET A 372 2.12 2.56 -4.61
N TYR A 373 2.02 3.37 -5.66
CA TYR A 373 2.84 4.55 -5.87
C TYR A 373 2.03 5.71 -6.45
N GLU A 374 2.57 6.93 -6.39
CA GLU A 374 1.95 8.10 -7.00
C GLU A 374 3.01 8.99 -7.67
N HIS A 375 2.63 9.58 -8.80
CA HIS A 375 3.48 10.43 -9.64
C HIS A 375 3.65 11.84 -9.08
#